data_AF-A0A948TH43-F1
#
_entry.id   AF-A0A948TH43-F1
#
_cell.length_a   1.000
_cell.length_b   1.000
_cell.length_c   1.000
_cell.angle_alpha   90.00
_cell.angle_beta   90.00
_cell.angle_gamma   90.00
#
_symmetry.space_group_name_H-M   'P 1'
#
loop_
_entity.id
_entity.type
_entity.pdbx_description
1 polymer ?
#
loop_
_entity_poly.entity_id
_entity_poly.type
_entity_poly.pdbx_seq_one_letter_code
_entity_poly.pdbx_strand_id
1 'polypeptide(L)'
;MSFLSYGARRLKAAVLLMVTVMLAALMLGGCGVSNDEYAGTWMGIDEQGNGNSKIYQYTITPDDSGYGYMIEVVQFDYTVNINHSQARWRSTSPHYFNAQMNANGDLVSDIGVIRADPANFRLIYGNIYLVRKAKNTEVKLKYVARREIESMYPGIMIAD
;
A
#
# COMPACT_ATOMS: atom_id res chain seq x y z
N MET A 1 48.72 -23.47 -45.41
CA MET A 1 47.24 -23.56 -45.50
C MET A 1 46.64 -23.69 -44.09
N SER A 2 46.34 -22.54 -43.50
CA SER A 2 45.23 -22.14 -42.61
C SER A 2 44.41 -23.17 -41.78
N PHE A 3 45.01 -23.85 -40.80
CA PHE A 3 44.26 -24.61 -39.76
C PHE A 3 43.66 -23.73 -38.64
N LEU A 4 43.99 -22.44 -38.58
CA LEU A 4 43.48 -21.50 -37.57
C LEU A 4 42.00 -21.07 -37.75
N SER A 5 41.35 -21.47 -38.85
CA SER A 5 40.05 -20.87 -39.21
C SER A 5 38.81 -21.61 -38.68
N TYR A 6 38.92 -22.88 -38.27
CA TYR A 6 37.74 -23.68 -37.92
C TYR A 6 37.36 -23.56 -36.43
N GLY A 7 38.34 -23.62 -35.53
CA GLY A 7 38.13 -23.41 -34.09
C GLY A 7 37.61 -22.01 -33.76
N ALA A 8 38.18 -20.99 -34.41
CA ALA A 8 37.75 -19.60 -34.24
C ALA A 8 36.31 -19.34 -34.73
N ARG A 9 35.85 -20.03 -35.79
CA ARG A 9 34.47 -19.91 -36.29
C ARG A 9 33.46 -20.58 -35.36
N ARG A 10 33.79 -21.75 -34.79
CA ARG A 10 32.92 -22.43 -33.81
C ARG A 10 32.83 -21.68 -32.49
N LEU A 11 33.95 -21.09 -32.03
CA LEU A 11 33.96 -20.25 -30.84
C LEU A 11 33.13 -18.98 -31.05
N LYS A 12 33.26 -18.30 -32.21
CA LYS A 12 32.41 -17.15 -32.54
C LYS A 12 30.92 -17.52 -32.59
N ALA A 13 30.56 -18.65 -33.19
CA ALA A 13 29.18 -19.11 -33.22
C ALA A 13 28.64 -19.41 -31.82
N ALA A 14 29.43 -20.06 -30.95
CA ALA A 14 29.04 -20.34 -29.57
C ALA A 14 28.87 -19.07 -28.73
N VAL A 15 29.77 -18.09 -28.88
CA VAL A 15 29.66 -16.79 -28.21
C VAL A 15 28.42 -16.04 -28.69
N LEU A 16 28.16 -16.02 -30.00
CA LEU A 16 27.00 -15.31 -30.55
C LEU A 16 25.68 -15.93 -30.06
N LEU A 17 25.62 -17.26 -29.97
CA LEU A 17 24.46 -18.00 -29.49
C LEU A 17 24.24 -17.80 -27.98
N MET A 18 25.31 -17.70 -27.20
CA MET A 18 25.23 -17.40 -25.76
C MET A 18 24.76 -15.95 -25.52
N VAL A 19 25.21 -14.99 -26.34
CA VAL A 19 24.77 -13.59 -26.26
C VAL A 19 23.29 -13.45 -26.65
N THR A 20 22.82 -14.14 -27.68
CA THR A 20 21.38 -14.12 -28.04
C THR A 20 20.51 -14.80 -26.99
N VAL A 21 20.97 -15.89 -26.35
CA VAL A 21 20.25 -16.52 -25.23
C VAL A 21 20.20 -15.59 -24.02
N MET A 22 21.29 -14.88 -23.68
CA MET A 22 21.28 -13.88 -22.61
C MET A 22 20.37 -12.69 -22.95
N LEU A 23 20.39 -12.20 -24.19
CA LEU A 23 19.48 -11.12 -24.62
C LEU A 23 18.01 -11.56 -24.54
N ALA A 24 17.70 -12.79 -24.97
CA ALA A 24 16.36 -13.34 -24.88
C ALA A 24 15.91 -13.52 -23.41
N ALA A 25 16.80 -13.99 -22.53
CA ALA A 25 16.52 -14.09 -21.10
C ALA A 25 16.30 -12.72 -20.44
N LEU A 26 17.04 -11.69 -20.87
CA LEU A 26 16.85 -10.30 -20.39
C LEU A 26 15.56 -9.67 -20.93
N MET A 27 15.15 -9.98 -22.16
CA MET A 27 13.88 -9.51 -22.71
C MET A 27 12.66 -10.26 -22.14
N LEU A 28 12.80 -11.55 -21.83
CA LEU A 28 11.75 -12.34 -21.18
C LEU A 28 11.67 -12.11 -19.66
N GLY A 29 12.76 -11.68 -19.03
CA GLY A 29 12.79 -11.26 -17.62
C GLY A 29 12.30 -9.83 -17.37
N GLY A 30 11.90 -9.12 -18.43
CA GLY A 30 11.57 -7.68 -18.41
C GLY A 30 10.08 -7.33 -18.49
N CYS A 31 9.16 -8.30 -18.49
CA CYS A 31 7.74 -8.04 -18.21
C CYS A 31 7.50 -8.15 -16.69
N GLY A 32 8.13 -7.26 -15.94
CA GLY A 32 7.70 -6.99 -14.58
C GLY A 32 6.28 -6.45 -14.67
N VAL A 33 5.32 -7.27 -14.26
CA VAL A 33 3.94 -6.88 -13.94
C VAL A 33 4.00 -5.48 -13.37
N SER A 34 3.34 -4.50 -14.00
CA SER A 34 3.22 -3.17 -13.42
C SER A 34 2.75 -3.39 -11.98
N ASN A 35 3.59 -3.09 -10.99
CA ASN A 35 3.17 -3.18 -9.60
C ASN A 35 1.97 -2.26 -9.49
N ASP A 36 0.80 -2.84 -9.36
CA ASP A 36 -0.43 -2.11 -9.17
C ASP A 36 -0.21 -1.16 -7.98
N GLU A 37 -0.17 0.14 -8.28
CA GLU A 37 0.21 1.17 -7.33
C GLU A 37 -0.76 1.24 -6.16
N TYR A 38 -1.98 0.74 -6.35
CA TYR A 38 -3.06 0.73 -5.37
C TYR A 38 -3.12 -0.58 -4.60
N ALA A 39 -2.82 -1.72 -5.24
CA ALA A 39 -2.98 -3.03 -4.62
C ALA A 39 -2.13 -3.20 -3.35
N GLY A 40 -2.77 -3.69 -2.30
CA GLY A 40 -2.16 -4.00 -1.02
C GLY A 40 -2.87 -3.38 0.17
N THR A 41 -2.25 -3.53 1.34
CA THR A 41 -2.76 -2.96 2.59
C THR A 41 -2.05 -1.66 2.91
N TRP A 42 -2.83 -0.63 3.20
CA TRP A 42 -2.39 0.71 3.51
C TRP A 42 -2.99 1.17 4.82
N MET A 43 -2.27 2.01 5.56
CA MET A 43 -2.76 2.59 6.80
C MET A 43 -2.46 4.07 6.87
N GLY A 44 -3.39 4.84 7.42
CA GLY A 44 -3.20 6.27 7.67
C GLY A 44 -4.01 6.72 8.86
N ILE A 45 -3.72 7.93 9.31
CA ILE A 45 -4.38 8.56 10.46
C ILE A 45 -5.06 9.84 9.97
N ASP A 46 -6.32 10.03 10.36
CA ASP A 46 -7.06 11.27 10.16
C ASP A 46 -6.83 12.18 11.37
N GLU A 47 -5.86 13.08 11.24
CA GLU A 47 -5.49 14.04 12.29
C GLU A 47 -6.46 15.24 12.37
N GLN A 48 -7.35 15.43 11.39
CA GLN A 48 -8.27 16.57 11.36
C GLN A 48 -9.62 16.29 12.03
N GLY A 49 -9.86 15.04 12.46
CA GLY A 49 -11.08 14.64 13.14
C GLY A 49 -11.18 15.20 14.57
N ASN A 50 -11.64 16.45 14.71
CA ASN A 50 -12.09 17.16 15.93
C ASN A 50 -12.01 16.35 17.24
N GLY A 51 -10.79 16.12 17.74
CA GLY A 51 -10.54 15.59 19.07
C GLY A 51 -10.59 14.07 19.25
N ASN A 52 -10.52 13.25 18.19
CA ASN A 52 -10.17 11.83 18.30
C ASN A 52 -9.52 11.33 17.01
N SER A 53 -8.20 11.13 17.03
CA SER A 53 -7.49 10.54 15.90
C SER A 53 -8.07 9.18 15.55
N LYS A 54 -8.48 9.03 14.29
CA LYS A 54 -8.96 7.78 13.72
C LYS A 54 -7.91 7.23 12.78
N ILE A 55 -7.58 5.96 12.96
CA ILE A 55 -6.67 5.25 12.08
C ILE A 55 -7.52 4.42 11.13
N TYR A 56 -7.16 4.43 9.86
CA TYR A 56 -7.84 3.65 8.83
C TYR A 56 -6.86 2.67 8.20
N GLN A 57 -7.30 1.43 8.02
CA GLN A 57 -6.63 0.45 7.19
C GLN A 57 -7.46 0.20 5.94
N TYR A 58 -6.85 0.39 4.78
CA TYR A 58 -7.41 0.11 3.46
C TYR A 58 -6.71 -1.12 2.89
N THR A 59 -7.44 -2.20 2.65
CA THR A 59 -6.95 -3.33 1.86
C THR A 59 -7.58 -3.24 0.48
N ILE A 60 -6.76 -2.97 -0.54
CA ILE A 60 -7.19 -2.80 -1.92
C ILE A 60 -6.75 -4.04 -2.70
N THR A 61 -7.71 -4.73 -3.30
CA THR A 61 -7.46 -5.89 -4.16
C THR A 61 -8.05 -5.63 -5.54
N PRO A 62 -7.29 -5.84 -6.62
CA PRO A 62 -7.84 -5.78 -7.97
C PRO A 62 -8.92 -6.85 -8.13
N ASP A 63 -9.97 -6.54 -8.89
CA ASP A 63 -10.96 -7.52 -9.27
C ASP A 63 -10.47 -8.40 -10.42
N ASP A 64 -11.18 -9.50 -10.69
CA ASP A 64 -10.85 -10.41 -11.79
C ASP A 64 -11.04 -9.77 -13.18
N SER A 65 -11.68 -8.59 -13.26
CA SER A 65 -11.92 -7.88 -14.52
C SER A 65 -10.73 -7.04 -14.98
N GLY A 66 -9.81 -6.71 -14.06
CA GLY A 66 -8.62 -5.88 -14.32
C GLY A 66 -8.92 -4.38 -14.45
N TYR A 67 -10.18 -3.96 -14.27
CA TYR A 67 -10.61 -2.56 -14.32
C TYR A 67 -11.29 -2.10 -13.03
N GLY A 68 -11.61 -3.03 -12.13
CA GLY A 68 -12.21 -2.74 -10.85
C GLY A 68 -11.32 -3.15 -9.69
N TYR A 69 -11.67 -2.65 -8.52
CA TYR A 69 -11.00 -2.89 -7.26
C TYR A 69 -12.04 -3.09 -6.18
N MET A 70 -11.72 -3.97 -5.23
CA MET A 70 -12.40 -4.07 -3.96
C MET A 70 -11.56 -3.38 -2.90
N ILE A 71 -12.17 -2.47 -2.16
CA ILE A 71 -11.56 -1.74 -1.04
C ILE A 71 -12.23 -2.21 0.25
N GLU A 72 -11.46 -2.86 1.11
CA GLU A 72 -11.86 -3.14 2.49
C GLU A 72 -11.31 -2.06 3.42
N VAL A 73 -12.18 -1.42 4.20
CA VAL A 73 -11.82 -0.37 5.15
C VAL A 73 -12.13 -0.82 6.58
N VAL A 74 -11.12 -0.75 7.44
CA VAL A 74 -11.26 -0.96 8.89
C VAL A 74 -10.81 0.31 9.60
N GLN A 75 -11.65 0.83 10.49
CA GLN A 75 -11.30 1.96 11.35
C GLN A 75 -10.84 1.46 12.73
N PHE A 76 -9.83 2.12 13.28
CA PHE A 76 -9.35 1.93 14.64
C PHE A 76 -9.34 3.25 15.39
N ASP A 77 -9.74 3.23 16.65
CA ASP A 77 -9.80 4.41 17.51
C ASP A 77 -9.74 4.04 18.99
N TYR A 78 -9.52 5.05 19.83
CA TYR A 78 -9.71 4.96 21.27
C TYR A 78 -11.07 5.54 21.63
N THR A 79 -11.99 4.69 22.09
CA THR A 79 -13.27 5.15 22.63
C THR A 79 -13.09 5.53 24.10
N VAL A 80 -13.37 6.78 24.43
CA VAL A 80 -13.36 7.30 25.81
C VAL A 80 -14.74 7.08 26.45
N ASN A 81 -14.77 6.58 27.68
CA ASN A 81 -16.03 6.41 28.42
C ASN A 81 -16.65 7.76 28.83
N ILE A 82 -17.94 7.77 29.17
CA ILE A 82 -18.67 9.01 29.47
C ILE A 82 -18.11 9.81 30.66
N ASN A 83 -17.41 9.12 31.57
CA ASN A 83 -16.80 9.73 32.75
C ASN A 83 -15.35 10.18 32.51
N HIS A 84 -14.84 10.05 31.28
CA HIS A 84 -13.46 10.36 30.88
C HIS A 84 -12.38 9.70 31.75
N SER A 85 -12.69 8.57 32.36
CA SER A 85 -11.78 7.84 33.26
C SER A 85 -11.00 6.74 32.54
N GLN A 86 -11.51 6.26 31.40
CA GLN A 86 -10.88 5.20 30.62
C GLN A 86 -11.04 5.42 29.13
N ALA A 87 -9.96 5.20 28.39
CA ALA A 87 -9.94 5.03 26.93
C ALA A 87 -9.66 3.57 26.59
N ARG A 88 -10.40 3.00 25.63
CA ARG A 88 -10.24 1.61 25.19
C ARG A 88 -9.99 1.54 23.68
N TRP A 89 -8.97 0.78 23.29
CA TRP A 89 -8.71 0.49 21.88
C TRP A 89 -9.85 -0.32 21.26
N ARG A 90 -10.29 0.10 20.09
CA ARG A 90 -11.39 -0.52 19.36
C ARG A 90 -11.08 -0.56 17.86
N SER A 91 -11.58 -1.61 17.20
CA SER A 91 -11.71 -1.66 15.75
C SER A 91 -13.18 -1.77 15.34
N THR A 92 -13.51 -1.25 14.17
CA THR A 92 -14.81 -1.46 13.52
C THR A 92 -14.85 -2.78 12.78
N SER A 93 -16.05 -3.23 12.41
CA SER A 93 -16.19 -4.26 11.38
C SER A 93 -15.65 -3.75 10.04
N PRO A 94 -15.11 -4.63 9.18
CA PRO A 94 -14.69 -4.24 7.84
C PRO A 94 -15.87 -3.76 6.99
N HIS A 95 -15.66 -2.69 6.24
CA HIS A 95 -16.59 -2.16 5.24
C HIS A 95 -16.00 -2.34 3.85
N TYR A 96 -16.81 -2.79 2.90
CA TYR A 96 -16.36 -3.11 1.54
C TYR A 96 -16.95 -2.12 0.54
N PHE A 97 -16.10 -1.63 -0.36
CA PHE A 97 -16.47 -0.69 -1.41
C PHE A 97 -15.88 -1.14 -2.75
N ASN A 98 -16.69 -1.06 -3.79
CA ASN A 98 -16.19 -1.23 -5.15
C ASN A 98 -15.58 0.08 -5.62
N ALA A 99 -14.52 -0.03 -6.41
CA ALA A 99 -13.85 1.12 -6.99
C ALA A 99 -13.42 0.83 -8.44
N GLN A 100 -13.29 1.88 -9.23
CA GLN A 100 -12.88 1.81 -10.64
C GLN A 100 -11.85 2.90 -10.93
N MET A 101 -10.93 2.62 -11.84
CA MET A 101 -10.00 3.64 -12.33
C MET A 101 -10.72 4.64 -13.23
N ASN A 102 -10.48 5.93 -13.00
CA ASN A 102 -10.92 6.99 -13.89
C ASN A 102 -9.88 7.24 -15.01
N ALA A 103 -10.21 8.16 -15.93
CA ALA A 103 -9.32 8.53 -17.03
C ALA A 103 -7.99 9.20 -16.60
N ASN A 104 -7.91 9.69 -15.36
CA ASN A 104 -6.70 10.28 -14.80
C ASN A 104 -5.82 9.25 -14.08
N GLY A 105 -6.26 7.99 -14.01
CA GLY A 105 -5.59 6.94 -13.24
C GLY A 105 -5.90 6.95 -11.74
N ASP A 106 -6.84 7.79 -11.27
CA ASP A 106 -7.27 7.77 -9.88
C ASP A 106 -8.27 6.64 -9.63
N LEU A 107 -8.24 6.09 -8.42
CA LEU A 107 -9.19 5.08 -7.98
C LEU A 107 -10.43 5.76 -7.39
N VAL A 108 -11.59 5.59 -8.02
CA VAL A 108 -12.86 6.23 -7.63
C VAL A 108 -13.83 5.20 -7.08
N SER A 109 -14.41 5.50 -5.92
CA SER A 109 -15.33 4.63 -5.19
C SER A 109 -16.47 5.45 -4.57
N ASP A 110 -17.48 4.78 -4.00
CA ASP A 110 -18.60 5.43 -3.32
C ASP A 110 -18.19 6.27 -2.10
N ILE A 111 -17.03 5.96 -1.51
CA ILE A 111 -16.48 6.74 -0.39
C ILE A 111 -15.64 7.93 -0.87
N GLY A 112 -15.22 7.96 -2.14
CA GLY A 112 -14.46 9.05 -2.71
C GLY A 112 -13.33 8.60 -3.62
N VAL A 113 -12.37 9.50 -3.82
CA VAL A 113 -11.24 9.33 -4.75
C VAL A 113 -9.95 9.08 -3.98
N ILE A 114 -9.25 8.00 -4.34
CA ILE A 114 -7.93 7.65 -3.85
C ILE A 114 -6.92 7.90 -4.96
N ARG A 115 -5.92 8.72 -4.68
CA ARG A 115 -4.84 9.06 -5.62
C ARG A 115 -3.56 8.36 -5.23
N ALA A 116 -2.84 7.81 -6.19
CA ALA A 116 -1.48 7.33 -5.97
C ALA A 116 -0.50 8.51 -5.95
N ASP A 117 0.45 8.48 -5.03
CA ASP A 117 1.62 9.37 -5.02
C ASP A 117 2.87 8.47 -5.02
N PRO A 118 3.28 7.97 -6.21
CA PRO A 118 4.37 7.01 -6.32
C PRO A 118 5.71 7.58 -5.84
N ALA A 119 5.91 8.90 -6.00
CA ALA A 119 7.12 9.58 -5.56
C ALA A 119 7.34 9.49 -4.03
N ASN A 120 6.24 9.42 -3.27
CA ASN A 120 6.28 9.31 -1.80
C ASN A 120 5.82 7.93 -1.29
N PHE A 121 5.63 6.96 -2.19
CA PHE A 121 5.18 5.59 -1.87
C PHE A 121 3.94 5.54 -0.98
N ARG A 122 2.93 6.37 -1.29
CA ARG A 122 1.71 6.52 -0.50
C ARG A 122 0.46 6.64 -1.38
N LEU A 123 -0.69 6.40 -0.78
CA LEU A 123 -1.98 6.79 -1.34
C LEU A 123 -2.53 8.00 -0.60
N ILE A 124 -3.34 8.80 -1.27
CA ILE A 124 -3.97 10.00 -0.73
C ILE A 124 -5.48 9.84 -0.85
N TYR A 125 -6.18 9.85 0.28
CA TYR A 125 -7.64 9.84 0.34
C TYR A 125 -8.11 11.04 1.17
N GLY A 126 -8.72 12.03 0.50
CA GLY A 126 -9.06 13.30 1.14
C GLY A 126 -7.84 13.96 1.78
N ASN A 127 -7.85 14.06 3.11
CA ASN A 127 -6.77 14.59 3.96
C ASN A 127 -5.86 13.51 4.57
N ILE A 128 -6.11 12.23 4.29
CA ILE A 128 -5.39 11.10 4.89
C ILE A 128 -4.27 10.64 3.95
N TYR A 129 -3.05 10.65 4.46
CA TYR A 129 -1.90 10.01 3.82
C TYR A 129 -1.81 8.55 4.25
N LEU A 130 -2.07 7.64 3.32
CA LEU A 130 -2.05 6.21 3.52
C LEU A 130 -0.68 5.65 3.14
N VAL A 131 0.04 5.10 4.11
CA VAL A 131 1.33 4.44 3.89
C VAL A 131 1.16 2.94 3.84
N ARG A 132 1.98 2.24 3.05
CA ARG A 132 1.90 0.77 2.95
C ARG A 132 2.10 0.13 4.32
N LYS A 133 1.22 -0.83 4.68
CA LYS A 133 1.29 -1.53 5.97
C LYS A 133 2.55 -2.39 6.00
N ALA A 134 3.47 -2.03 6.88
CA ALA A 134 4.64 -2.82 7.26
C ALA A 134 4.42 -3.39 8.67
N LYS A 135 5.32 -4.28 9.10
CA LYS A 135 5.25 -5.03 10.38
C LYS A 135 4.91 -4.14 11.60
N ASN A 136 5.37 -2.90 11.63
CA ASN A 136 5.23 -1.99 12.77
C ASN A 136 4.36 -0.75 12.48
N THR A 137 3.72 -0.66 11.31
CA THR A 137 2.94 0.55 10.94
C THR A 137 1.78 0.76 11.91
N GLU A 138 1.01 -0.28 12.19
CA GLU A 138 -0.13 -0.23 13.10
C GLU A 138 0.28 0.19 14.52
N VAL A 139 1.37 -0.39 15.05
CA VAL A 139 1.89 -0.05 16.39
C VAL A 139 2.30 1.41 16.47
N LYS A 140 2.96 1.94 15.43
CA LYS A 140 3.35 3.36 15.37
C LYS A 140 2.14 4.28 15.33
N LEU A 141 1.15 3.96 14.49
CA LEU A 141 -0.07 4.75 14.40
C LEU A 141 -0.87 4.71 15.71
N LYS A 142 -1.01 3.53 16.32
CA LYS A 142 -1.63 3.35 17.64
C LYS A 142 -0.93 4.20 18.71
N TYR A 143 0.39 4.28 18.69
CA TYR A 143 1.15 5.14 19.60
C TYR A 143 0.86 6.64 19.39
N VAL A 144 0.73 7.09 18.14
CA VAL A 144 0.35 8.48 17.83
C VAL A 144 -1.06 8.78 18.36
N ALA A 145 -2.03 7.92 18.04
CA ALA A 145 -3.41 8.09 18.52
C ALA A 145 -3.49 8.07 20.06
N ARG A 146 -2.72 7.19 20.71
CA ARG A 146 -2.61 7.15 22.18
C ARG A 146 -2.12 8.47 22.74
N ARG A 147 -1.05 9.03 22.18
CA ARG A 147 -0.47 10.30 22.63
C ARG A 147 -1.47 11.45 22.53
N GLU A 148 -2.31 11.47 21.49
CA GLU A 148 -3.35 12.49 21.36
C GLU A 148 -4.44 12.36 22.42
N ILE A 149 -4.90 11.14 22.70
CA ILE A 149 -5.84 10.88 23.79
C ILE A 149 -5.26 11.35 25.14
N GLU A 150 -4.00 11.02 25.44
CA GLU A 150 -3.33 11.47 26.67
C GLU A 150 -3.20 13.00 26.73
N SER A 151 -2.99 13.67 25.59
CA SER A 151 -2.96 15.13 25.52
C SER A 151 -4.32 15.78 25.78
N MET A 152 -5.41 15.14 25.36
CA MET A 152 -6.78 15.65 25.55
C MET A 152 -7.33 15.32 26.93
N TYR A 153 -6.97 14.16 27.48
CA TYR A 153 -7.40 13.68 28.79
C TYR A 153 -6.18 13.27 29.63
N PRO A 154 -5.46 14.24 30.24
CA PRO A 154 -4.27 13.96 31.02
C PRO A 154 -4.56 12.99 32.18
N GLY A 155 -3.78 11.90 32.27
CA GLY A 155 -3.93 10.90 33.33
C GLY A 155 -5.06 9.88 33.11
N ILE A 156 -5.72 9.89 31.95
CA ILE A 156 -6.72 8.88 31.60
C ILE A 156 -6.10 7.48 31.60
N MET A 157 -6.83 6.48 32.11
CA MET A 157 -6.41 5.09 32.02
C MET A 157 -6.60 4.57 30.60
N ILE A 158 -5.55 3.99 30.00
CA ILE A 158 -5.60 3.46 28.63
C ILE A 158 -5.56 1.94 28.67
N ALA A 159 -6.62 1.32 28.15
CA ALA A 159 -6.73 -0.12 28.00
C ALA A 159 -6.58 -0.50 26.52
N ASP A 160 -5.59 -1.36 26.24
CA ASP A 160 -5.28 -1.86 24.90
C ASP A 160 -5.99 -3.16 24.55
#